data_AF-A0A4Y3PKZ4-F1
#
_entry.id   AF-A0A4Y3PKZ4-F1
#
_cell.length_a   1.000
_cell.length_b   1.000
_cell.length_c   1.000
_cell.angle_alpha   90.00
_cell.angle_beta   90.00
_cell.angle_gamma   90.00
#
_symmetry.space_group_name_H-M   'P 1'
#
loop_
_entity.id
_entity.type
_entity.pdbx_description
1 polymer ?
#
loop_
_entity_poly.entity_id
_entity_poly.type
_entity_poly.pdbx_seq_one_letter_code
_entity_poly.pdbx_strand_id
1 'polypeptide(L)' 'MPKWLFLLFASYLFYSLPAMLGFGVAIQFAPGATPLEMASAYVYDGIVADFWQKLWKAALTTLIIWLLLRKKRHS' A
#
# COMPACT_ATOMS: atom_id res chain seq x y z
N MET A 1 -18.59 -6.10 -1.18
CA MET A 1 -17.77 -5.13 -0.42
C MET A 1 -18.10 -3.71 -0.90
N PRO A 2 -18.28 -2.73 -0.02
CA PRO A 2 -18.56 -1.34 -0.42
C PRO A 2 -17.45 -0.78 -1.33
N LYS A 3 -17.81 -0.05 -2.39
CA LYS A 3 -16.85 0.46 -3.39
C LYS A 3 -15.74 1.34 -2.77
N TRP A 4 -16.07 2.09 -1.72
CA TRP A 4 -15.12 2.94 -1.02
C TRP A 4 -14.08 2.13 -0.21
N LEU A 5 -14.48 0.98 0.36
CA LEU A 5 -13.55 0.07 1.05
C LEU A 5 -12.55 -0.55 0.07
N PHE A 6 -13.02 -0.90 -1.13
CA PHE A 6 -12.13 -1.39 -2.19
C PHE A 6 -11.13 -0.32 -2.64
N LEU A 7 -11.57 0.94 -2.81
CA LEU A 7 -10.68 2.05 -3.16
C LEU A 7 -9.65 2.34 -2.06
N LEU A 8 -10.06 2.25 -0.79
CA LEU A 8 -9.15 2.39 0.36
C LEU A 8 -8.07 1.31 0.33
N PHE A 9 -8.49 0.06 0.18
CA PHE A 9 -7.58 -1.07 0.09
C PHE A 9 -6.62 -0.96 -1.11
N ALA A 10 -7.13 -0.63 -2.29
CA ALA A 10 -6.33 -0.46 -3.49
C ALA A 10 -5.31 0.67 -3.35
N SER A 11 -5.73 1.81 -2.77
CA SER A 11 -4.85 2.96 -2.52
C SER A 11 -3.76 2.60 -1.52
N TYR A 12 -4.09 1.85 -0.47
CA TYR A 12 -3.12 1.40 0.52
C TYR A 12 -2.08 0.43 -0.07
N LEU A 13 -2.52 -0.53 -0.88
CA LEU A 13 -1.60 -1.42 -1.60
C LEU A 13 -0.70 -0.65 -2.57
N PHE A 14 -1.23 0.37 -3.24
CA PHE A 14 -0.44 1.23 -4.12
C PHE A 14 0.70 1.94 -3.40
N TYR A 15 0.47 2.45 -2.18
CA TYR A 15 1.53 3.06 -1.37
C TYR A 15 2.49 2.04 -0.75
N SER A 16 2.08 0.78 -0.62
CA SER A 16 2.89 -0.32 -0.07
C SER A 16 3.81 -0.94 -1.13
N LEU A 17 3.40 -0.90 -2.40
CA LEU A 17 4.07 -1.52 -3.54
C LEU A 17 5.58 -1.22 -3.67
N PRO A 18 6.05 0.04 -3.58
CA PRO A 18 7.47 0.33 -3.73
C PRO A 18 8.33 -0.42 -2.70
N ALA A 19 7.93 -0.41 -1.43
CA ALA A 19 8.63 -1.11 -0.36
C ALA A 19 8.52 -2.63 -0.50
N MET A 20 7.36 -3.15 -0.93
CA MET A 20 7.18 -4.58 -1.25
C MET A 20 8.12 -5.06 -2.37
N LEU A 21 8.51 -4.17 -3.29
CA LEU A 21 9.46 -4.42 -4.37
C LEU A 21 10.91 -4.11 -3.98
N GLY A 22 11.16 -3.68 -2.74
CA GLY A 22 12.50 -3.34 -2.24
C GLY A 22 13.02 -1.96 -2.65
N PHE A 23 12.18 -1.07 -3.18
CA PHE A 23 12.59 0.31 -3.49
C PHE A 23 12.67 1.15 -2.22
N GLY A 24 13.86 1.68 -1.93
CA GLY A 24 14.09 2.58 -0.80
C GLY A 24 14.16 1.89 0.57
N VAL A 25 14.15 0.55 0.60
CA VAL A 25 14.25 -0.26 1.83
C VAL A 25 15.46 -1.18 1.71
N ALA A 26 16.35 -1.13 2.71
CA ALA A 26 17.47 -2.05 2.83
C ALA A 26 17.24 -3.00 4.01
N ILE A 27 16.78 -4.22 3.73
CA ILE A 27 16.60 -5.26 4.75
C ILE A 27 17.92 -6.03 4.87
N GLN A 28 18.44 -6.15 6.09
CA GLN A 28 19.59 -7.02 6.36
C GLN A 28 19.10 -8.47 6.51
N PHE A 29 19.56 -9.35 5.63
CA PHE A 29 19.20 -10.77 5.66
C PHE A 29 20.24 -11.60 6.39
N ALA A 30 19.78 -12.64 7.09
CA ALA A 30 20.68 -13.64 7.66
C ALA A 30 21.42 -14.41 6.55
N PRO A 31 22.68 -14.81 6.79
CA PRO A 31 23.42 -15.60 5.82
C PRO A 31 22.70 -16.93 5.55
N GLY A 32 22.47 -17.24 4.28
CA GLY A 32 21.75 -18.45 3.84
C GLY A 32 20.24 -18.29 3.63
N ALA A 33 19.68 -17.08 3.80
CA ALA A 33 18.27 -16.84 3.52
C ALA A 33 17.91 -17.17 2.05
N THR A 34 16.80 -17.88 1.87
CA THR A 34 16.31 -18.25 0.54
C THR A 34 15.69 -17.03 -0.17
N PRO A 35 15.65 -17.00 -1.51
CA PRO A 35 15.01 -15.92 -2.26
C PRO A 35 13.53 -15.71 -1.87
N LEU A 36 12.83 -16.78 -1.50
CA LEU A 36 11.45 -16.72 -1.06
C LEU A 36 11.30 -16.02 0.30
N GLU A 37 12.19 -16.32 1.25
CA GLU A 37 12.22 -15.64 2.56
C GLU A 37 12.53 -14.16 2.39
N MET A 38 13.49 -13.81 1.53
CA MET A 38 13.82 -12.42 1.22
C MET A 38 12.62 -11.68 0.62
N ALA A 39 11.94 -12.28 -0.36
CA ALA A 39 10.75 -11.69 -0.97
C ALA A 39 9.61 -11.53 0.05
N SER A 40 9.39 -12.52 0.92
CA SER A 40 8.37 -12.45 1.96
C SER A 40 8.63 -11.33 2.98
N ALA A 41 9.91 -11.08 3.31
CA ALA A 41 10.30 -10.02 4.21
C ALA A 41 10.04 -8.63 3.60
N TYR A 42 10.36 -8.43 2.32
CA TYR A 42 10.03 -7.17 1.62
C TYR A 42 8.52 -6.96 1.53
N VAL A 43 7.75 -8.00 1.23
CA VAL A 43 6.29 -7.92 1.20
C VAL A 43 5.73 -7.54 2.58
N TYR A 44 6.22 -8.18 3.63
CA TYR A 44 5.81 -7.90 5.00
C TYR A 44 6.16 -6.47 5.41
N ASP A 45 7.41 -6.06 5.22
CA ASP A 45 7.89 -4.71 5.53
C ASP A 45 7.11 -3.66 4.73
N GLY A 46 6.93 -3.90 3.44
CA GLY A 46 6.18 -3.03 2.55
C GLY A 46 4.72 -2.86 2.94
N ILE A 47 4.11 -3.81 3.65
CA ILE A 47 2.78 -3.68 4.24
C ILE A 47 2.87 -2.99 5.63
N VAL A 48 3.74 -3.45 6.51
CA VAL A 48 3.71 -3.09 7.94
C VAL A 48 4.46 -1.80 8.28
N ALA A 49 5.62 -1.54 7.68
CA ALA A 49 6.41 -0.35 7.93
C ALA A 49 5.59 0.91 7.64
N ASP A 50 5.65 1.96 8.46
CA ASP A 50 4.87 3.19 8.27
C ASP A 50 3.36 2.97 8.04
N PHE A 51 2.79 1.92 8.63
CA PHE A 51 1.38 1.53 8.49
C PHE A 51 0.44 2.73 8.58
N TRP A 52 0.58 3.54 9.63
CA TRP A 52 -0.25 4.71 9.86
C TRP A 52 -0.13 5.75 8.74
N GLN A 53 1.09 6.05 8.29
CA GLN A 53 1.28 7.04 7.22
C GLN A 53 0.64 6.58 5.91
N LYS A 54 0.82 5.31 5.55
CA LYS A 54 0.19 4.73 4.36
C LYS A 54 -1.33 4.71 4.47
N LEU A 55 -1.86 4.39 5.65
CA LEU A 55 -3.30 4.40 5.90
C LEU A 55 -3.91 5.80 5.75
N TRP A 56 -3.27 6.82 6.32
CA TRP A 56 -3.71 8.22 6.18
C TRP A 56 -3.65 8.69 4.72
N LYS A 57 -2.56 8.40 4.00
CA LYS A 57 -2.43 8.71 2.56
C LYS A 57 -3.51 8.00 1.73
N ALA A 58 -3.73 6.71 2.00
CA ALA A 58 -4.77 5.92 1.30
C ALA A 58 -6.18 6.44 1.58
N ALA A 59 -6.48 6.83 2.82
CA ALA A 59 -7.76 7.41 3.20
C ALA A 59 -8.00 8.75 2.49
N LEU A 60 -6.99 9.63 2.46
CA LEU A 60 -7.07 10.92 1.76
C LEU A 60 -7.29 10.72 0.25
N THR A 61 -6.50 9.85 -0.38
CA THR A 61 -6.62 9.55 -1.82
C THR A 61 -7.99 8.94 -2.16
N THR A 62 -8.49 8.06 -1.30
CA THR A 62 -9.83 7.46 -1.47
C THR A 62 -10.93 8.51 -1.35
N LEU A 63 -10.82 9.42 -0.38
CA LEU A 63 -11.77 10.53 -0.22
C LEU A 63 -11.77 11.42 -1.46
N ILE A 64 -10.60 11.79 -1.98
CA ILE A 64 -10.46 12.62 -3.18
C ILE A 64 -11.11 11.92 -4.39
N ILE A 65 -10.77 10.65 -4.65
CA ILE A 65 -11.35 9.87 -5.76
C ILE A 65 -12.86 9.77 -5.61
N TRP A 66 -13.35 9.50 -4.41
CA TRP A 66 -14.78 9.38 -4.15
C TRP A 66 -15.54 10.70 -4.40
N LEU A 67 -14.98 11.84 -3.97
CA LEU A 67 -15.55 13.17 -4.25
C LEU A 67 -15.59 13.48 -5.75
N LEU A 68 -14.53 13.17 -6.49
CA LEU A 68 -14.46 13.35 -7.95
C LEU A 68 -15.50 12.50 -8.68
N LEU A 69 -15.66 11.23 -8.29
CA LEU A 69 -16.65 10.33 -8.86
C LEU A 69 -18.08 10.80 -8.56
N ARG A 70 -18.33 11.34 -7.36
CA ARG A 70 -19.65 11.88 -6.99
C ARG A 70 -19.98 13.12 -7.80
N LYS A 71 -19.02 14.04 -8.00
CA LYS A 71 -19.20 15.24 -8.83
C LYS A 71 -19.57 14.87 -10.27
N LYS A 72 -18.91 13.88 -10.87
CA LYS A 72 -19.17 13.42 -12.25
C LYS A 72 -20.56 12.80 -12.45
N ARG A 73 -21.20 12.30 -11.39
CA ARG A 73 -22.54 11.70 -11.47
C ARG A 73 -23.68 12.73 -11.45
N HIS A 74 -23.42 13.95 -11.00
CA HIS A 74 -24.41 15.03 -10.86
C HIS A 74 -24.29 16.13 -11.93
N SER A 75 -23.38 15.98 -12.89
CA SER A 75 -23.21 16.86 -14.05
C SER A 75 -23.56 16.11 -15.32
#